data_AF-A0A6B0SC12-F1
#
_entry.id   AF-A0A6B0SC12-F1
#
_cell.length_a   1.000
_cell.length_b   1.000
_cell.length_c   1.000
_cell.angle_alpha   90.00
_cell.angle_beta   90.00
_cell.angle_gamma   90.00
#
_symmetry.space_group_name_H-M   'P 1'
#
loop_
_entity.id
_entity.type
_entity.pdbx_description
1 polymer ?
#
loop_
_entity_poly.entity_id
_entity_poly.type
_entity_poly.pdbx_seq_one_letter_code
_entity_poly.pdbx_strand_id
1 'polypeptide(L)'
;MGWWWRLLLGLWAVPPTCTGHELLNVCMNAKPHKPEPGPEAELYEEFCLLLRGTQVDPRWQAERVLDAPLCLEDCERWWADCRTSHTCKSNWLGGWAWSRGK
;
A
#
# COMPACT_ATOMS: atom_id res chain seq x y z
N MET A 1 -52.55 -22.73 -16.31
CA MET A 1 -51.21 -23.35 -16.19
C MET A 1 -50.20 -22.48 -16.95
N GLY A 2 -49.73 -21.36 -16.39
CA GLY A 2 -48.95 -20.43 -17.22
C GLY A 2 -48.26 -19.26 -16.51
N TRP A 3 -47.98 -19.38 -15.21
CA TRP A 3 -47.30 -18.31 -14.45
C TRP A 3 -46.03 -18.75 -13.73
N TRP A 4 -45.69 -20.04 -13.82
CA TRP A 4 -44.55 -20.66 -13.11
C TRP A 4 -43.21 -20.35 -13.81
N TRP A 5 -43.24 -20.07 -15.11
CA TRP A 5 -42.05 -19.67 -15.89
C TRP A 5 -41.50 -18.30 -15.50
N ARG A 6 -42.31 -17.42 -14.88
CA ARG A 6 -41.84 -16.12 -14.38
C ARG A 6 -41.00 -16.24 -13.11
N LEU A 7 -41.22 -17.28 -12.31
CA LEU A 7 -40.43 -17.53 -11.10
C LEU A 7 -39.05 -18.12 -11.42
N LEU A 8 -38.93 -18.91 -12.50
CA LEU A 8 -37.64 -19.48 -12.93
C LEU A 8 -36.71 -18.44 -13.57
N LEU A 9 -37.24 -17.40 -14.21
CA LEU A 9 -36.43 -16.33 -14.82
C LEU A 9 -35.94 -15.27 -13.82
N GLY A 10 -36.51 -15.22 -12.61
CA GLY A 10 -36.15 -14.23 -11.59
C GLY A 10 -34.87 -14.55 -10.80
N LEU A 11 -34.39 -15.79 -10.81
CA LEU A 11 -33.24 -16.23 -10.02
C LEU A 11 -31.87 -16.00 -10.69
N TRP A 12 -31.83 -15.60 -11.96
CA TRP A 12 -30.60 -15.39 -12.73
C TRP A 12 -30.21 -13.90 -12.87
N ALA A 13 -30.98 -12.99 -12.26
CA ALA A 13 -30.77 -11.55 -12.35
C ALA A 13 -30.10 -10.94 -11.10
N VAL A 14 -29.48 -11.75 -10.25
CA VAL A 14 -28.58 -11.23 -9.21
C VAL A 14 -27.19 -11.18 -9.82
N PRO A 15 -26.66 -10.01 -10.19
CA PRO A 15 -25.27 -9.92 -10.60
C PRO A 15 -24.40 -10.42 -9.44
N PRO A 16 -23.39 -11.27 -9.71
CA PRO A 16 -22.43 -11.62 -8.69
C PRO A 16 -21.82 -10.31 -8.17
N THR A 17 -22.00 -10.04 -6.88
CA THR A 17 -21.31 -8.93 -6.21
C THR A 17 -19.83 -9.08 -6.51
N CYS A 18 -19.21 -8.04 -7.08
CA CYS A 18 -17.78 -7.99 -7.30
C CYS A 18 -17.08 -8.31 -5.97
N THR A 19 -16.48 -9.49 -5.90
CA THR A 19 -15.79 -9.99 -4.73
C THR A 19 -14.55 -9.15 -4.49
N GLY A 20 -14.59 -8.21 -3.55
CA GLY A 20 -13.42 -7.45 -3.07
C GLY A 20 -12.48 -8.27 -2.20
N HIS A 21 -12.15 -9.50 -2.61
CA HIS A 21 -11.45 -10.49 -1.78
C HIS A 21 -9.93 -10.57 -2.02
N GLU A 22 -9.34 -9.70 -2.84
CA GLU A 22 -7.93 -9.78 -3.26
C GLU A 22 -7.05 -8.63 -2.72
N LEU A 23 -7.47 -7.99 -1.61
CA LEU A 23 -6.71 -6.89 -0.98
C LEU A 23 -6.17 -7.25 0.41
N LEU A 24 -6.43 -8.46 0.90
CA LEU A 24 -5.96 -8.94 2.21
C LEU A 24 -4.76 -9.86 2.00
N ASN A 25 -3.72 -9.71 2.83
CA ASN A 25 -2.48 -10.49 2.79
C ASN A 25 -1.69 -10.41 1.46
N VAL A 26 -1.54 -9.20 0.92
CA VAL A 26 -0.72 -8.93 -0.27
C VAL A 26 0.37 -7.90 0.09
N CYS A 27 1.55 -8.03 -0.52
CA CYS A 27 2.59 -7.02 -0.41
C CYS A 27 2.55 -6.06 -1.61
N MET A 28 2.70 -4.77 -1.33
CA MET A 28 2.78 -3.74 -2.36
C MET A 28 4.09 -3.86 -3.14
N ASN A 29 4.04 -3.66 -4.45
CA ASN A 29 5.23 -3.69 -5.29
C ASN A 29 6.02 -2.37 -5.18
N ALA A 30 6.83 -2.22 -4.13
CA ALA A 30 7.69 -1.07 -3.90
C ALA A 30 9.02 -1.51 -3.27
N LYS A 31 10.15 -0.83 -3.54
CA LYS A 31 11.43 -1.19 -2.91
C LYS A 31 11.50 -0.66 -1.48
N PRO A 32 11.71 -1.48 -0.43
CA PRO A 32 12.30 -2.84 -0.40
C PRO A 32 11.32 -3.98 -0.01
N HIS A 33 10.06 -3.90 -0.41
CA HIS A 33 9.03 -4.88 -0.05
C HIS A 33 9.27 -6.23 -0.73
N LYS A 34 8.86 -7.28 -0.02
CA LYS A 34 8.79 -8.66 -0.51
C LYS A 34 7.67 -8.81 -1.54
N PRO A 35 7.72 -9.83 -2.41
CA PRO A 35 6.61 -10.16 -3.29
C PRO A 35 5.38 -10.66 -2.52
N GLU A 36 5.57 -11.38 -1.41
CA GLU A 36 4.49 -11.99 -0.63
C GLU A 36 4.75 -11.91 0.90
N PRO A 37 3.70 -11.90 1.73
CA PRO A 37 3.86 -11.93 3.19
C PRO A 37 4.45 -13.25 3.69
N GLY A 38 5.33 -13.19 4.69
CA GLY A 38 5.98 -14.35 5.28
C GLY A 38 6.80 -13.97 6.52
N PRO A 39 7.30 -14.94 7.29
CA PRO A 39 8.02 -14.68 8.54
C PRO A 39 9.31 -13.88 8.30
N GLU A 40 9.49 -12.78 9.03
CA GLU A 40 10.68 -11.90 8.90
C GLU A 40 11.94 -12.50 9.53
N ALA A 41 11.82 -13.56 10.33
CA ALA A 41 12.94 -14.13 11.08
C ALA A 41 14.05 -14.71 10.17
N GLU A 42 13.71 -15.11 8.95
CA GLU A 42 14.65 -15.67 7.96
C GLU A 42 15.35 -14.57 7.12
N LEU A 43 14.90 -13.32 7.24
CA LEU A 43 15.35 -12.19 6.42
C LEU A 43 16.42 -11.31 7.10
N TYR A 44 16.90 -11.67 8.30
CA TYR A 44 17.87 -10.85 9.05
C TYR A 44 19.16 -10.58 8.25
N GLU A 45 19.67 -11.60 7.55
CA GLU A 45 20.88 -11.49 6.73
C GLU A 45 20.63 -10.67 5.44
N GLU A 46 19.49 -10.87 4.78
CA GLU A 46 19.12 -10.10 3.57
C GLU A 46 18.88 -8.61 3.89
N PHE A 47 18.21 -8.32 5.02
CA PHE A 47 17.99 -6.97 5.50
C PHE A 47 19.32 -6.27 5.80
N CYS A 48 20.27 -6.95 6.45
CA CYS A 48 21.60 -6.40 6.71
C CYS A 48 22.41 -6.18 5.41
N LEU A 49 22.22 -7.01 4.38
CA LEU A 49 22.86 -6.84 3.07
C LEU A 49 22.22 -5.70 2.24
N LEU A 50 20.91 -5.50 2.32
CA LEU A 50 20.23 -4.37 1.68
C LEU A 50 20.65 -3.02 2.27
N LEU A 51 20.90 -2.95 3.58
CA LEU A 51 21.49 -1.77 4.24
C LEU A 51 22.93 -1.47 3.74
N ARG A 52 23.60 -2.44 3.08
CA ARG A 52 24.93 -2.28 2.47
C ARG A 52 24.90 -1.88 0.98
N GLY A 53 23.72 -1.59 0.43
CA GLY A 53 23.59 -0.83 -0.83
C GLY A 53 23.74 -1.61 -2.13
N THR A 54 23.63 -2.95 -2.13
CA THR A 54 23.81 -3.76 -3.35
C THR A 54 22.51 -4.41 -3.82
N GLN A 55 21.61 -3.62 -4.42
CA GLN A 55 20.83 -3.98 -5.61
C GLN A 55 19.72 -2.95 -5.85
N VAL A 56 19.93 -2.08 -6.83
CA VAL A 56 18.86 -1.27 -7.41
C VAL A 56 18.65 -1.77 -8.83
N ASP A 57 17.82 -2.79 -9.00
CA ASP A 57 17.28 -3.08 -10.34
C ASP A 57 16.63 -1.78 -10.91
N PRO A 58 16.73 -1.48 -12.22
CA PRO A 58 16.29 -0.21 -12.80
C PRO A 58 14.84 -0.19 -13.30
N ARG A 59 14.11 -1.33 -13.30
CA ARG A 59 12.75 -1.46 -13.85
C ARG A 59 11.71 -1.55 -12.73
N TRP A 60 11.27 -0.42 -12.17
CA TRP A 60 10.26 -0.46 -11.09
C TRP A 60 9.17 0.58 -11.29
N GLN A 61 7.93 0.09 -11.34
CA GLN A 61 6.74 0.86 -11.04
C GLN A 61 6.48 0.67 -9.55
N ALA A 62 6.70 1.72 -8.76
CA ALA A 62 6.38 1.68 -7.34
C ALA A 62 4.88 1.87 -7.17
N GLU A 63 4.18 0.82 -6.75
CA GLU A 63 2.85 0.98 -6.18
C GLU A 63 2.94 1.84 -4.92
N ARG A 64 1.87 2.57 -4.61
CA ARG A 64 1.78 3.42 -3.42
C ARG A 64 0.39 3.36 -2.83
N VAL A 65 0.30 3.43 -1.50
CA VAL A 65 -0.99 3.60 -0.85
C VAL A 65 -1.52 5.00 -1.14
N LEU A 66 -2.77 5.06 -1.56
CA LEU A 66 -3.54 6.29 -1.70
C LEU A 66 -4.65 6.26 -0.66
N ASP A 67 -4.88 7.40 -0.01
CA ASP A 67 -5.99 7.61 0.92
C ASP A 67 -6.10 6.53 2.02
N ALA A 68 -4.94 6.13 2.58
CA ALA A 68 -4.90 5.25 3.74
C ALA A 68 -5.71 5.88 4.89
N PRO A 69 -6.74 5.20 5.44
CA PRO A 69 -7.56 5.75 6.50
C PRO A 69 -6.77 5.74 7.82
N LEU A 70 -6.00 6.80 8.04
CA LEU A 70 -5.30 7.01 9.31
C LEU A 70 -6.32 7.36 10.39
N CYS A 71 -6.17 6.76 11.58
CA CYS A 71 -6.96 7.14 12.74
C CYS A 71 -6.75 8.63 13.06
N LEU A 72 -7.80 9.31 13.47
CA LEU A 72 -7.74 10.75 13.76
C LEU A 72 -6.73 11.05 14.86
N GLU A 73 -6.70 10.22 15.89
CA GLU A 73 -5.84 10.37 17.06
C GLU A 73 -4.34 10.26 16.69
N ASP A 74 -4.00 9.34 15.78
CA ASP A 74 -2.63 9.17 15.30
C ASP A 74 -2.17 10.40 14.50
N CYS A 75 -3.06 10.97 13.69
CA CYS A 75 -2.80 12.20 12.94
C CYS A 75 -2.57 13.40 13.87
N GLU A 76 -3.46 13.61 14.83
CA GLU A 76 -3.39 14.73 15.79
C GLU A 76 -2.16 14.63 16.68
N ARG A 77 -1.84 13.42 17.16
CA ARG A 77 -0.64 13.17 17.97
C ARG A 77 0.63 13.47 17.19
N TRP A 78 0.75 12.95 15.98
CA TRP A 78 1.92 13.21 15.14
C TRP A 78 2.09 14.71 14.86
N TRP A 79 0.99 15.42 14.57
CA TRP A 79 1.03 16.88 14.38
C TRP A 79 1.52 17.61 15.64
N ALA A 80 1.01 17.22 16.82
CA ALA A 80 1.40 17.84 18.09
C ALA A 80 2.89 17.63 18.40
N ASP A 81 3.41 16.42 18.17
CA ASP A 81 4.83 16.09 18.37
C ASP A 81 5.75 16.90 17.46
N CYS A 82 5.30 17.22 16.24
CA CYS A 82 6.08 17.98 15.27
C CYS A 82 5.99 19.51 15.45
N ARG A 83 5.21 20.02 16.41
CA ARG A 83 4.91 21.46 16.56
C ARG A 83 6.15 22.34 16.74
N THR A 84 7.19 21.85 17.39
CA THR A 84 8.44 22.59 17.64
C THR A 84 9.51 22.33 16.58
N SER A 85 9.25 21.43 15.64
CA SER A 85 10.15 21.11 14.54
C SER A 85 9.96 22.10 13.39
N HIS A 86 10.96 22.17 12.51
CA HIS A 86 10.94 23.07 11.36
C HIS A 86 11.02 22.28 10.05
N THR A 87 10.30 22.74 9.03
CA THR A 87 10.39 22.24 7.65
C THR A 87 10.24 23.38 6.67
N CYS A 88 10.81 23.23 5.47
CA CYS A 88 10.74 24.23 4.40
C CYS A 88 9.78 23.82 3.26
N LYS A 89 9.08 22.68 3.40
CA LYS A 89 8.12 22.18 2.41
C LYS A 89 6.92 21.53 3.08
N SER A 90 5.75 21.63 2.44
CA SER A 90 4.54 20.91 2.83
C SER A 90 4.37 19.56 2.11
N ASN A 91 4.86 19.44 0.88
CA ASN A 91 4.94 18.18 0.15
C ASN A 91 6.38 17.66 0.13
N TRP A 92 6.61 16.52 0.79
CA TRP A 92 7.94 15.92 0.92
C TRP A 92 8.23 14.85 -0.14
N LEU A 93 7.25 14.46 -0.96
CA LEU A 93 7.43 13.44 -2.02
C LEU A 93 8.34 13.92 -3.17
N GLY A 94 8.51 15.24 -3.35
CA GLY A 94 9.31 15.77 -4.45
C GLY A 94 9.73 17.23 -4.28
N GLY A 95 10.54 17.71 -5.22
CA GLY A 95 10.99 19.11 -5.25
C GLY A 95 12.09 19.46 -4.25
N TRP A 96 12.90 18.47 -3.86
CA TRP A 96 14.12 18.65 -3.08
C TRP A 96 15.31 18.91 -4.01
N ALA A 97 16.20 19.83 -3.62
CA ALA A 97 17.44 20.08 -4.33
C ALA A 97 18.53 19.11 -3.85
N TRP A 98 18.62 17.93 -4.46
CA TRP A 98 19.61 16.88 -4.14
C TRP A 98 21.01 17.17 -4.71
N SER A 99 21.45 18.43 -4.70
CA SER A 99 22.74 18.81 -5.30
C SER A 99 23.97 18.28 -4.54
N ARG A 100 23.79 17.85 -3.29
CA ARG A 100 24.86 17.35 -2.41
C ARG A 100 24.75 15.86 -2.06
N GLY A 101 23.91 15.08 -2.77
CA GLY A 101 23.92 13.61 -2.68
C GLY A 101 22.56 12.92 -2.80
N LYS A 102 22.60 11.67 -3.28
CA LYS A 102 21.66 10.57 -3.04
C LYS A 102 22.35 9.53 -2.18
#